data_AF-T1A2H6-F1
#
_entry.id   AF-T1A2H6-F1
#
_cell.length_a   1.000
_cell.length_b   1.000
_cell.length_c   1.000
_cell.angle_alpha   90.00
_cell.angle_beta   90.00
_cell.angle_gamma   90.00
#
_symmetry.space_group_name_H-M   'P 1'
#
loop_
_entity.id
_entity.type
_entity.pdbx_description
1 polymer ?
#
loop_
_entity_poly.entity_id
_entity_poly.type
_entity_poly.pdbx_seq_one_letter_code
_entity_poly.pdbx_strand_id
1 'polypeptide(L)'
;VDEVLGISESVTFELAVDPLEGTNYAAKGQDGAVSVIAGSELGSLYSTSGYYMEKLVVKAPAKDAIDIAKGVEYNLRAIATSSNKDISDLKFIVLAKPRHDELISQIRSLGAKVVEIPDGDVMASIKVMMEASEFDGLYGIGGAPEGVISACAAKLR
;
A
#
# COMPACT_ATOMS: atom_id res chain seq x y z
N VAL A 1 10.91 -5.43 18.68
CA VAL A 1 10.45 -4.02 18.69
C VAL A 1 11.35 -3.29 19.69
N ASP A 2 11.80 -2.08 19.37
CA ASP A 2 12.67 -1.21 20.19
C ASP A 2 14.11 -1.70 20.44
N GLU A 3 14.64 -2.57 19.57
CA GLU A 3 16.07 -2.88 19.58
C GLU A 3 16.88 -1.66 19.12
N VAL A 4 17.90 -1.28 19.89
CA VAL A 4 18.81 -0.18 19.54
C VAL A 4 19.85 -0.71 18.55
N LEU A 5 19.86 -0.15 17.34
CA LEU A 5 20.75 -0.52 16.24
C LEU A 5 21.69 0.62 15.88
N GLY A 6 22.84 0.29 15.30
CA GLY A 6 23.87 1.25 14.86
C GLY A 6 25.03 1.40 15.85
N ILE A 7 26.07 2.11 15.43
CA ILE A 7 27.33 2.30 16.20
C ILE A 7 27.54 3.74 16.69
N SER A 8 26.67 4.67 16.30
CA SER A 8 26.79 6.09 16.60
C SER A 8 25.58 6.57 17.40
N GLU A 9 25.82 7.41 18.40
CA GLU A 9 24.78 8.07 19.19
C GLU A 9 24.54 9.52 18.75
N SER A 10 25.22 9.99 17.70
CA SER A 10 25.15 11.38 17.25
C SER A 10 23.83 11.77 16.60
N VAL A 11 23.10 10.80 16.04
CA VAL A 11 21.80 11.00 15.40
C VAL A 11 20.94 9.77 15.64
N THR A 12 19.69 9.99 16.04
CA THR A 12 18.72 8.92 16.32
C THR A 12 17.57 8.99 15.32
N PHE A 13 17.19 7.84 14.79
CA PHE A 13 16.06 7.67 13.87
C PHE A 13 15.23 6.46 14.32
N GLU A 14 13.95 6.47 13.98
CA GLU A 14 13.10 5.28 14.05
C GLU A 14 13.21 4.47 12.77
N LEU A 15 13.19 3.15 12.92
CA LEU A 15 13.24 2.21 11.80
C LEU A 15 11.99 1.33 11.81
N ALA A 16 11.34 1.23 10.65
CA ALA A 16 10.43 0.14 10.34
C ALA A 16 11.12 -0.79 9.33
N VAL A 17 11.13 -2.08 9.65
CA VAL A 17 11.80 -3.09 8.83
C VAL A 17 10.84 -4.19 8.45
N ASP A 18 10.95 -4.64 7.21
CA ASP A 18 10.39 -5.89 6.74
C ASP A 18 11.53 -6.68 6.07
N PRO A 19 12.21 -7.56 6.82
CA PRO A 19 13.36 -8.30 6.29
C PRO A 19 13.03 -9.14 5.06
N LEU A 20 11.78 -9.61 4.93
CA LEU A 20 11.32 -10.43 3.81
C LEU A 20 9.83 -10.18 3.51
N GLU A 21 9.60 -9.16 2.69
CA GLU A 21 8.29 -8.91 2.08
C GLU A 21 8.07 -9.92 0.94
N GLY A 22 6.86 -10.47 0.87
CA GLY A 22 6.52 -11.49 -0.14
C GLY A 22 7.11 -12.87 0.15
N THR A 23 7.00 -13.34 1.39
CA THR A 23 7.50 -14.66 1.86
C THR A 23 7.13 -15.83 0.94
N ASN A 24 5.91 -15.88 0.41
CA ASN A 24 5.48 -16.93 -0.52
C ASN A 24 6.18 -16.85 -1.88
N TYR A 25 6.51 -15.65 -2.38
CA TYR A 25 7.30 -15.52 -3.60
C TYR A 25 8.70 -16.08 -3.38
N ALA A 26 9.35 -15.70 -2.27
CA ALA A 26 10.67 -16.20 -1.90
C ALA A 26 10.68 -17.74 -1.75
N ALA A 27 9.70 -18.29 -1.03
CA ALA A 27 9.58 -19.72 -0.80
C ALA A 27 9.39 -20.53 -2.10
N LYS A 28 8.78 -19.92 -3.13
CA LYS A 28 8.50 -20.55 -4.42
C LYS A 28 9.52 -20.21 -5.51
N GLY A 29 10.55 -19.41 -5.21
CA GLY A 29 11.50 -18.91 -6.19
C GLY A 29 10.84 -18.05 -7.29
N GLN A 30 9.79 -17.32 -6.92
CA GLN A 30 9.08 -16.41 -7.81
C GLN A 30 9.58 -14.98 -7.63
N ASP A 31 9.44 -14.17 -8.67
CA ASP A 31 9.74 -12.75 -8.62
C ASP A 31 8.78 -12.02 -7.67
N GLY A 32 9.26 -10.94 -7.05
CA GLY A 32 8.44 -10.04 -6.23
C GLY A 32 8.75 -10.03 -4.73
N ALA A 33 9.59 -10.94 -4.24
CA ALA A 33 10.11 -10.86 -2.87
C ALA A 33 11.19 -9.77 -2.74
N VAL A 34 11.14 -8.98 -1.68
CA VAL A 34 12.12 -7.93 -1.39
C VAL A 34 12.40 -7.81 0.11
N SER A 35 13.49 -7.15 0.47
CA SER A 35 13.74 -6.69 1.84
C SER A 35 13.56 -5.18 1.89
N VAL A 36 12.88 -4.68 2.93
CA VAL A 36 12.48 -3.27 3.02
C VAL A 36 12.90 -2.68 4.36
N ILE A 37 13.40 -1.44 4.31
CA ILE A 37 13.66 -0.61 5.48
C ILE A 37 13.12 0.78 5.22
N ALA A 38 12.47 1.37 6.22
CA ALA A 38 12.05 2.76 6.25
C ALA A 38 12.62 3.43 7.50
N GLY A 39 13.16 4.63 7.33
CA GLY A 39 13.70 5.44 8.43
C GLY A 39 12.96 6.76 8.55
N SER A 40 12.75 7.21 9.78
CA SER A 40 12.16 8.52 10.07
C SER A 40 12.73 9.16 11.33
N GLU A 41 12.39 10.43 11.56
CA GLU A 41 12.72 11.11 12.81
C GLU A 41 12.13 10.36 14.02
N LEU A 42 12.66 10.61 15.22
CA LEU A 42 12.15 9.97 16.44
C LEU A 42 10.69 10.41 16.70
N GLY A 43 9.81 9.45 17.00
CA GLY A 43 8.40 9.65 17.32
C GLY A 43 7.49 9.93 16.12
N SER A 44 7.97 9.78 14.88
CA SER A 44 7.17 10.07 13.68
C SER A 44 6.57 8.83 13.03
N LEU A 45 7.08 7.62 13.31
CA LEU A 45 6.46 6.39 12.83
C LEU A 45 5.26 6.04 13.70
N TYR A 46 4.15 5.70 13.04
CA TYR A 46 2.95 5.26 13.76
C TYR A 46 3.23 3.91 14.41
N SER A 47 3.15 3.87 15.75
CA SER A 47 3.22 2.62 16.51
C SER A 47 1.91 1.85 16.35
N THR A 48 1.94 0.78 15.56
CA THR A 48 0.76 -0.01 15.24
C THR A 48 0.34 -0.84 16.45
N SER A 49 -0.88 -0.61 16.96
CA SER A 49 -1.46 -1.43 18.04
C SER A 49 -2.26 -2.65 17.54
N GLY A 50 -2.47 -2.77 16.22
CA GLY A 50 -3.22 -3.84 15.58
C GLY A 50 -2.41 -4.62 14.55
N TYR A 51 -2.85 -5.84 14.25
CA TYR A 51 -2.21 -6.71 13.25
C TYR A 51 -2.51 -6.31 11.81
N TYR A 52 -3.72 -5.77 11.57
CA TYR A 52 -4.22 -5.43 10.25
C TYR A 52 -4.61 -3.95 10.15
N MET A 53 -4.51 -3.42 8.93
CA MET A 53 -4.89 -2.06 8.57
C MET A 53 -5.56 -2.07 7.20
N GLU A 54 -6.69 -1.36 7.07
CA GLU A 54 -7.27 -1.02 5.77
C GLU A 54 -6.43 0.08 5.12
N LYS A 55 -6.03 -0.13 3.87
CA LYS A 55 -5.10 0.72 3.13
C LYS A 55 -5.75 1.15 1.83
N LEU A 56 -5.69 2.44 1.54
CA LEU A 56 -5.96 3.00 0.21
C LEU A 56 -4.74 3.82 -0.21
N VAL A 57 -4.05 3.34 -1.24
CA VAL A 57 -2.87 4.00 -1.81
C VAL A 57 -3.21 4.39 -3.23
N VAL A 58 -2.88 5.61 -3.64
CA VAL A 58 -3.20 6.16 -4.96
C VAL A 58 -2.03 6.94 -5.54
N LYS A 59 -2.14 7.28 -6.81
CA LYS A 59 -1.21 8.20 -7.48
C LYS A 59 -1.38 9.65 -7.01
N ALA A 60 -0.31 10.43 -7.19
CA ALA A 60 -0.25 11.84 -6.79
C ALA A 60 -1.46 12.70 -7.24
N PRO A 61 -2.01 12.58 -8.48
CA PRO A 61 -3.17 13.38 -8.88
C PRO A 61 -4.42 13.20 -8.01
N ALA A 62 -4.57 12.04 -7.36
CA ALA A 62 -5.73 11.71 -6.52
C ALA A 62 -5.45 11.81 -5.02
N LYS A 63 -4.25 12.25 -4.60
CA LYS A 63 -3.79 12.29 -3.20
C LYS A 63 -4.78 12.96 -2.24
N ASP A 64 -5.31 14.12 -2.64
CA ASP A 64 -6.19 14.93 -1.79
C ASP A 64 -7.68 14.68 -2.06
N ALA A 65 -8.01 13.75 -2.98
CA ALA A 65 -9.38 13.47 -3.40
C ALA A 65 -9.99 12.24 -2.70
N ILE A 66 -9.15 11.39 -2.10
CA ILE A 66 -9.57 10.14 -1.48
C ILE A 66 -9.94 10.30 0.00
N ASP A 67 -10.85 9.44 0.45
CA ASP A 67 -11.27 9.34 1.84
C ASP A 67 -11.73 7.90 2.10
N ILE A 68 -10.91 7.14 2.82
CA ILE A 68 -11.16 5.71 3.07
C ILE A 68 -12.48 5.47 3.82
N ALA A 69 -12.95 6.43 4.63
CA ALA A 69 -14.19 6.31 5.38
C ALA A 69 -15.46 6.44 4.51
N LYS A 70 -15.34 6.94 3.27
CA LYS A 70 -16.45 7.10 2.32
C LYS A 70 -16.69 5.89 1.43
N GLY A 71 -15.88 4.84 1.56
CA GLY A 71 -16.05 3.56 0.86
C GLY A 71 -15.64 3.58 -0.62
N VAL A 72 -15.80 2.44 -1.27
CA VAL A 72 -15.23 2.14 -2.59
C VAL A 72 -15.75 3.06 -3.70
N GLU A 73 -17.07 3.26 -3.79
CA GLU A 73 -17.66 4.02 -4.89
C GLU A 73 -17.20 5.47 -4.92
N TYR A 74 -17.19 6.12 -3.74
CA TYR A 74 -16.69 7.49 -3.61
C TYR A 74 -15.25 7.60 -4.09
N ASN A 75 -14.38 6.72 -3.60
CA ASN A 75 -12.95 6.75 -3.91
C ASN A 75 -12.69 6.48 -5.40
N LEU A 76 -13.37 5.52 -6.02
CA LEU A 76 -13.23 5.28 -7.47
C LEU A 76 -13.63 6.50 -8.30
N ARG A 77 -14.75 7.15 -7.97
CA ARG A 77 -15.19 8.38 -8.65
C ARG A 77 -14.22 9.53 -8.47
N ALA A 78 -13.71 9.72 -7.25
CA ALA A 78 -12.73 10.74 -6.93
C ALA A 78 -11.42 10.53 -7.71
N ILE A 79 -10.90 9.30 -7.71
CA ILE A 79 -9.66 8.94 -8.42
C ILE A 79 -9.82 9.07 -9.94
N ALA A 80 -10.95 8.64 -10.50
CA ALA A 80 -11.30 8.80 -11.91
C ALA A 80 -11.28 10.29 -12.32
N THR A 81 -11.96 11.13 -11.55
CA THR A 81 -12.04 12.58 -11.79
C THR A 81 -10.67 13.23 -11.72
N SER A 82 -9.91 12.98 -10.65
CA SER A 82 -8.55 13.50 -10.45
C SER A 82 -7.55 13.07 -11.52
N SER A 83 -7.77 11.89 -12.12
CA SER A 83 -6.88 11.33 -13.14
C SER A 83 -7.37 11.57 -14.56
N ASN A 84 -8.51 12.26 -14.74
CA ASN A 84 -9.19 12.45 -16.02
C ASN A 84 -9.37 11.12 -16.80
N LYS A 85 -9.88 10.10 -16.11
CA LYS A 85 -10.15 8.76 -16.62
C LYS A 85 -11.60 8.37 -16.34
N ASP A 86 -12.13 7.44 -17.14
CA ASP A 86 -13.35 6.73 -16.78
C ASP A 86 -13.05 5.66 -15.71
N ILE A 87 -14.05 5.32 -14.88
CA ILE A 87 -13.90 4.26 -13.86
C ILE A 87 -13.48 2.94 -14.51
N SER A 88 -13.97 2.64 -15.72
CA SER A 88 -13.61 1.44 -16.49
C SER A 88 -12.14 1.35 -16.90
N ASP A 89 -11.43 2.48 -16.87
CA ASP A 89 -10.00 2.55 -17.17
C ASP A 89 -9.14 2.49 -15.91
N LEU A 90 -9.74 2.56 -14.72
CA LEU A 90 -9.00 2.43 -13.47
C LEU A 90 -8.55 0.98 -13.24
N LYS A 91 -7.30 0.81 -12.80
CA LYS A 91 -6.71 -0.49 -12.47
C LYS A 91 -6.20 -0.52 -11.02
N PHE A 92 -6.82 -1.35 -10.19
CA PHE A 92 -6.49 -1.50 -8.77
C PHE A 92 -5.73 -2.79 -8.49
N ILE A 93 -4.85 -2.75 -7.50
CA ILE A 93 -4.23 -3.93 -6.89
C ILE A 93 -4.96 -4.25 -5.58
N VAL A 94 -5.28 -5.54 -5.37
CA VAL A 94 -5.89 -6.04 -4.13
C VAL A 94 -5.21 -7.35 -3.73
N LEU A 95 -4.97 -7.58 -2.44
CA LEU A 95 -4.47 -8.88 -1.98
C LEU A 95 -5.54 -9.97 -2.19
N ALA A 96 -5.17 -11.11 -2.78
CA ALA A 96 -6.02 -12.26 -3.03
C ALA A 96 -6.28 -13.04 -1.74
N LYS A 97 -7.18 -12.54 -0.89
CA LYS A 97 -7.54 -13.13 0.40
C LYS A 97 -9.07 -13.16 0.51
N PRO A 98 -9.69 -14.18 1.14
CA PRO A 98 -11.15 -14.28 1.25
C PRO A 98 -11.83 -13.03 1.85
N ARG A 99 -11.14 -12.32 2.75
CA ARG A 99 -11.62 -11.06 3.34
C ARG A 99 -11.79 -9.90 2.33
N HIS A 100 -11.33 -10.05 1.08
CA HIS A 100 -11.44 -9.03 0.04
C HIS A 100 -12.43 -9.42 -1.07
N ASP A 101 -13.10 -10.57 -0.99
CA ASP A 101 -14.01 -11.01 -2.06
C ASP A 101 -15.13 -9.99 -2.33
N GLU A 102 -15.67 -9.37 -1.26
CA GLU A 102 -16.66 -8.30 -1.36
C GLU A 102 -16.08 -7.02 -1.97
N LEU A 103 -14.91 -6.58 -1.48
CA LEU A 103 -14.20 -5.40 -2.01
C LEU A 103 -13.91 -5.55 -3.52
N ILE A 104 -13.37 -6.70 -3.92
CA ILE A 104 -13.05 -7.03 -5.31
C ILE A 104 -14.32 -7.01 -6.17
N SER A 105 -15.40 -7.62 -5.68
CA SER A 105 -16.68 -7.65 -6.37
C SER A 105 -17.27 -6.24 -6.53
N GLN A 106 -17.17 -5.41 -5.49
CA GLN A 106 -17.65 -4.04 -5.52
C GLN A 106 -16.87 -3.19 -6.55
N ILE A 107 -15.54 -3.24 -6.53
CA ILE A 107 -14.69 -2.53 -7.51
C ILE A 107 -15.05 -2.94 -8.95
N ARG A 108 -15.16 -4.26 -9.20
CA ARG A 108 -15.53 -4.80 -10.52
C ARG A 108 -16.94 -4.40 -10.95
N SER A 109 -17.90 -4.39 -10.03
CA SER A 109 -19.30 -4.01 -10.31
C SER A 109 -19.44 -2.54 -10.76
N LEU A 110 -18.53 -1.68 -10.29
CA LEU A 110 -18.46 -0.27 -10.68
C LEU A 110 -17.69 -0.04 -11.98
N GLY A 111 -17.11 -1.11 -12.56
CA GLY A 111 -16.46 -1.12 -13.87
C GLY A 111 -14.93 -1.11 -13.83
N ALA A 112 -14.32 -0.84 -12.67
CA ALA A 112 -12.86 -0.79 -12.55
C ALA A 112 -12.22 -2.19 -12.60
N LYS A 113 -10.97 -2.25 -13.05
CA LYS A 113 -10.19 -3.50 -13.18
C LYS A 113 -9.48 -3.79 -11.86
N VAL A 114 -9.44 -5.07 -11.49
CA VAL A 114 -8.72 -5.53 -10.29
C VAL A 114 -7.67 -6.56 -10.68
N VAL A 115 -6.43 -6.34 -10.25
CA VAL A 115 -5.35 -7.31 -10.25
C VAL A 115 -5.18 -7.84 -8.83
N GLU A 116 -5.38 -9.13 -8.69
CA GLU A 116 -5.25 -9.83 -7.41
C GLU A 116 -3.83 -10.35 -7.26
N ILE A 117 -3.19 -10.08 -6.11
CA ILE A 117 -1.84 -10.55 -5.79
C ILE A 117 -1.84 -11.41 -4.52
N PRO A 118 -1.11 -12.53 -4.46
CA PRO A 118 -1.13 -13.40 -3.29
C PRO A 118 -0.56 -12.73 -2.04
N ASP A 119 0.53 -11.98 -2.17
CA ASP A 119 1.25 -11.25 -1.11
C ASP A 119 1.99 -10.04 -1.71
N GLY A 120 2.60 -9.20 -0.86
CA GLY A 120 3.48 -8.11 -1.29
C GLY A 120 2.81 -6.74 -1.38
N ASP A 121 2.06 -6.31 -0.37
CA ASP A 121 1.31 -5.04 -0.44
C ASP A 121 2.18 -3.79 -0.26
N VAL A 122 3.41 -3.91 0.30
CA VAL A 122 4.39 -2.81 0.31
C VAL A 122 4.88 -2.53 -1.10
N MET A 123 5.33 -3.56 -1.80
CA MET A 123 5.82 -3.43 -3.18
C MET A 123 4.69 -2.97 -4.12
N ALA A 124 3.49 -3.50 -3.94
CA ALA A 124 2.33 -3.08 -4.71
C ALA A 124 1.98 -1.58 -4.47
N SER A 125 2.04 -1.12 -3.22
CA SER A 125 1.86 0.30 -2.88
C SER A 125 2.90 1.17 -3.57
N ILE A 126 4.18 0.79 -3.50
CA ILE A 126 5.27 1.51 -4.20
C ILE A 126 5.02 1.53 -5.71
N LYS A 127 4.63 0.39 -6.29
CA LYS A 127 4.32 0.27 -7.72
C LYS A 127 3.19 1.22 -8.13
N VAL A 128 2.13 1.37 -7.33
CA VAL A 128 1.06 2.36 -7.61
C VAL A 128 1.62 3.78 -7.69
N MET A 129 2.54 4.13 -6.79
CA MET A 129 3.11 5.48 -6.68
C MET A 129 4.16 5.81 -7.75
N MET A 130 4.58 4.84 -8.57
CA MET A 130 5.50 5.09 -9.68
C MET A 130 4.79 5.78 -10.85
N GLU A 131 5.43 6.79 -11.43
CA GLU A 131 4.87 7.58 -12.54
C GLU A 131 4.49 6.71 -13.75
N ALA A 132 5.38 5.79 -14.14
CA ALA A 132 5.17 4.85 -15.25
C ALA A 132 4.23 3.68 -14.92
N SER A 133 3.65 3.64 -13.71
CA SER A 133 2.77 2.55 -13.31
C SER A 133 1.49 2.54 -14.14
N GLU A 134 1.00 1.36 -14.47
CA GLU A 134 -0.32 1.18 -15.06
C GLU A 134 -1.44 1.13 -14.00
N PHE A 135 -1.09 1.08 -12.72
CA PHE A 135 -2.03 0.95 -11.62
C PHE A 135 -2.41 2.33 -11.09
N ASP A 136 -3.69 2.51 -10.75
CA ASP A 136 -4.24 3.76 -10.24
C ASP A 136 -4.40 3.75 -8.72
N GLY A 137 -4.52 2.55 -8.14
CA GLY A 137 -4.60 2.40 -6.70
C GLY A 137 -4.30 1.00 -6.19
N LEU A 138 -4.05 0.92 -4.89
CA LEU A 138 -4.13 -0.30 -4.09
C LEU A 138 -5.21 -0.09 -3.05
N TYR A 139 -6.11 -1.07 -2.90
CA TYR A 139 -7.14 -1.03 -1.87
C TYR A 139 -7.30 -2.41 -1.21
N GLY A 140 -7.21 -2.46 0.11
CA GLY A 140 -7.62 -3.61 0.89
C GLY A 140 -7.05 -3.60 2.30
N ILE A 141 -7.23 -4.71 3.00
CA ILE A 141 -6.74 -4.96 4.35
C ILE A 141 -5.47 -5.82 4.30
N GLY A 142 -4.38 -5.24 4.80
CA GLY A 142 -3.07 -5.87 4.90
C GLY A 142 -2.47 -5.70 6.28
N GLY A 143 -1.22 -6.13 6.46
CA GLY A 143 -0.52 -5.98 7.74
C GLY A 143 -0.32 -4.49 8.09
N ALA A 144 -0.54 -4.13 9.36
CA ALA A 144 -0.41 -2.74 9.79
C ALA A 144 1.04 -2.20 9.70
N PRO A 145 2.09 -2.95 10.10
CA PRO A 145 3.48 -2.50 9.95
C PRO A 145 3.85 -2.15 8.50
N GLU A 146 3.41 -2.97 7.55
CA GLU A 146 3.60 -2.78 6.11
C GLU A 146 2.88 -1.51 5.61
N GLY A 147 1.76 -1.15 6.25
CA GLY A 147 1.05 0.11 6.02
C GLY A 147 1.91 1.32 6.39
N VAL A 148 2.63 1.26 7.52
CA VAL A 148 3.54 2.33 7.95
C VAL A 148 4.71 2.48 6.97
N ILE A 149 5.32 1.36 6.56
CA ILE A 149 6.39 1.37 5.54
C ILE A 149 5.89 1.98 4.22
N SER A 150 4.70 1.58 3.78
CA SER A 150 4.08 2.12 2.56
C SER A 150 3.79 3.62 2.68
N ALA A 151 3.35 4.09 3.85
CA ALA A 151 3.11 5.50 4.13
C ALA A 151 4.41 6.32 4.12
N CYS A 152 5.53 5.78 4.60
CA CYS A 152 6.84 6.42 4.46
C CYS A 152 7.19 6.64 2.99
N ALA A 153 7.00 5.63 2.14
CA ALA A 153 7.23 5.76 0.70
C ALA A 153 6.28 6.80 0.06
N ALA A 154 5.01 6.83 0.48
CA ALA A 154 4.02 7.81 0.00
C ALA A 154 4.35 9.24 0.43
N LYS A 155 4.90 9.45 1.63
CA LYS A 155 5.27 10.77 2.13
C LYS A 155 6.35 11.45 1.29
N LEU A 156 7.20 10.67 0.62
CA LEU A 156 8.27 11.14 -0.26
C LEU A 156 7.76 11.51 -1.67
N ARG A 157 6.47 11.34 -1.96
CA ARG A 157 5.84 11.55 -3.28
C ARG A 157 4.72 12.60 -3.22
#